data_AF-A0AAN8KVH4-F1
#
_entry.id   AF-A0AAN8KVH4-F1
#
_cell.length_a   1.000
_cell.length_b   1.000
_cell.length_c   1.000
_cell.angle_alpha   90.00
_cell.angle_beta   90.00
_cell.angle_gamma   90.00
#
_symmetry.space_group_name_H-M   'P 1'
#
loop_
_entity.id
_entity.type
_entity.pdbx_description
1 polymer ?
#
loop_
_entity_poly.entity_id
_entity_poly.type
_entity_poly.pdbx_seq_one_letter_code
_entity_poly.pdbx_strand_id
1 'polypeptide(L)' 'MQAWEMKPYVKLALERGYSINFHEPHTSWKFDPIELEKRNKHSVSREKIGQMLERFELPMSLDIVMNSQEPFRPTRHP' A
#
# COMPACT_ATOMS: atom_id res chain seq x y z
N MET A 1 -1.39 -1.49 2.53
CA MET A 1 -0.22 -0.91 1.85
C MET A 1 0.42 0.02 2.85
N GLN A 2 1.71 -0.13 3.04
CA GLN A 2 2.49 0.66 3.98
C GLN A 2 3.36 1.65 3.22
N ALA A 3 3.72 2.76 3.86
CA ALA A 3 4.47 3.84 3.25
C ALA A 3 5.81 3.37 2.67
N TRP A 4 6.47 2.43 3.35
CA TRP A 4 7.77 1.89 2.92
C TRP A 4 7.68 1.13 1.59
N GLU A 5 6.54 0.49 1.29
CA GLU A 5 6.32 -0.24 0.03
C GLU A 5 6.30 0.73 -1.17
N MET A 6 5.88 1.98 -0.96
CA MET A 6 5.79 3.01 -2.00
C MET A 6 7.11 3.75 -2.24
N LYS A 7 8.01 3.75 -1.25
CA LYS A 7 9.26 4.53 -1.25
C LYS A 7 10.14 4.37 -2.50
N PRO A 8 10.42 3.15 -3.02
CA PRO A 8 11.27 3.02 -4.22
C PRO A 8 10.63 3.66 -5.47
N TYR A 9 9.31 3.59 -5.61
CA TYR A 9 8.58 4.18 -6.73
C TYR A 9 8.58 5.70 -6.66
N VAL A 10 8.32 6.24 -5.47
CA VAL A 10 8.33 7.69 -5.22
C VAL A 10 9.72 8.27 -5.47
N LYS A 11 10.76 7.63 -4.93
CA LYS A 11 12.16 8.08 -5.13
C LYS A 11 12.53 8.11 -6.61
N LEU A 12 12.23 7.04 -7.35
CA LEU A 12 12.52 6.97 -8.78
C LEU A 12 11.78 8.04 -9.59
N ALA A 13 10.52 8.32 -9.26
CA ALA A 13 9.73 9.35 -9.93
C ALA A 13 10.33 10.76 -9.69
N LEU A 14 10.72 11.07 -8.44
CA LEU A 14 11.37 12.34 -8.10
C LEU A 14 12.72 12.52 -8.82
N GLU A 15 13.55 11.48 -8.86
CA GLU A 15 14.84 11.49 -9.58
C GLU A 15 14.69 11.78 -11.08
N ARG A 16 13.53 11.42 -11.65
CA ARG A 16 13.19 11.65 -13.06
C ARG A 16 12.40 12.94 -13.28
N GLY A 17 12.17 13.74 -12.24
CA GLY A 17 11.46 15.02 -12.33
C GLY A 17 9.93 14.90 -12.48
N TYR A 18 9.35 13.74 -12.17
CA TYR A 18 7.89 13.58 -12.20
C TYR A 18 7.22 14.16 -10.95
N SER A 19 6.02 14.69 -11.13
CA SER A 19 5.12 15.05 -10.02
C SER A 19 4.33 13.82 -9.57
N ILE A 20 4.08 13.71 -8.26
CA ILE A 20 3.42 12.55 -7.64
C ILE A 20 2.14 13.02 -6.97
N ASN A 21 1.03 12.37 -7.30
CA ASN A 21 -0.27 12.60 -6.67
C ASN A 21 -0.78 11.27 -6.09
N PHE A 22 -1.25 11.32 -4.84
CA PHE A 22 -1.85 10.18 -4.16
C PHE A 22 -3.37 10.23 -4.34
N HIS A 23 -3.94 9.15 -4.90
CA HIS A 23 -5.38 9.04 -5.14
C HIS A 23 -5.95 7.87 -4.36
N GLU A 24 -6.84 8.17 -3.42
CA GLU A 24 -7.63 7.16 -2.73
C GLU A 24 -8.98 6.95 -3.42
N PRO A 25 -9.48 5.70 -3.48
CA PRO A 25 -10.82 5.45 -3.97
C PRO A 25 -11.84 6.09 -3.03
N HIS A 26 -12.68 6.99 -3.56
CA HIS A 26 -13.83 7.53 -2.83
C HIS A 26 -15.03 6.59 -2.97
N THR A 27 -14.93 5.41 -2.37
CA THR A 27 -15.98 4.39 -2.39
C THR A 27 -16.36 4.00 -0.98
N SER A 28 -17.65 3.73 -0.75
CA SER A 28 -18.16 3.30 0.55
C SER A 28 -17.62 1.94 0.98
N TRP A 29 -17.19 1.11 0.02
CA TRP A 29 -16.69 -0.25 0.25
C TRP A 29 -15.16 -0.35 0.36
N LYS A 30 -14.42 0.76 0.35
CA LYS A 30 -12.94 0.74 0.31
C LYS A 30 -12.26 0.00 1.47
N PHE A 31 -12.99 -0.22 2.57
CA PHE A 31 -12.53 -0.96 3.75
C PHE A 31 -13.41 -2.17 4.07
N ASP A 32 -14.31 -2.59 3.18
CA ASP A 32 -15.17 -3.75 3.39
C ASP A 32 -14.50 -5.00 2.77
N PRO A 33 -14.02 -5.96 3.57
CA PRO A 33 -13.33 -7.13 3.07
C PRO A 33 -14.20 -8.01 2.16
N ILE A 34 -15.53 -8.05 2.38
CA ILE A 34 -16.46 -8.87 1.60
C ILE A 34 -16.66 -8.24 0.23
N GLU A 35 -16.88 -6.93 0.18
CA GLU A 35 -17.08 -6.22 -1.07
C GLU A 35 -15.79 -6.12 -1.90
N LEU A 36 -14.63 -6.06 -1.25
CA LEU A 36 -13.31 -6.13 -1.87
C LEU A 36 -13.02 -7.54 -2.42
N GLU A 37 -13.39 -8.61 -1.71
CA GLU A 37 -13.26 -9.99 -2.20
C GLU A 37 -14.06 -10.18 -3.50
N LYS A 38 -15.33 -9.75 -3.53
CA LYS A 38 -16.19 -9.87 -4.72
C LYS A 38 -15.68 -9.08 -5.94
N ARG A 39 -14.99 -7.96 -5.71
CA ARG A 39 -14.55 -7.04 -6.77
C ARG A 39 -13.10 -7.24 -7.22
N ASN A 40 -12.31 -8.05 -6.51
CA ASN A 40 -10.90 -8.21 -6.86
C ASN A 40 -10.73 -9.04 -8.14
N LYS A 41 -9.73 -8.68 -8.95
CA LYS A 41 -9.41 -9.36 -10.22
C LYS A 41 -8.36 -10.46 -10.08
N HIS A 42 -7.75 -10.59 -8.90
CA HIS A 42 -6.56 -11.41 -8.66
C HIS A 42 -6.83 -12.59 -7.73
N SER A 43 -8.11 -12.91 -7.50
CA SER A 43 -8.56 -13.98 -6.61
C SER A 43 -7.95 -13.90 -5.20
N VAL A 44 -7.81 -12.69 -4.67
CA VAL A 44 -7.29 -12.48 -3.31
C VAL A 44 -8.37 -12.90 -2.32
N SER A 45 -8.06 -13.82 -1.42
CA SER A 45 -9.02 -14.28 -0.42
C SER A 45 -9.39 -13.17 0.58
N ARG A 46 -10.60 -13.26 1.15
CA ARG A 46 -11.04 -12.35 2.22
C ARG A 46 -10.06 -12.25 3.39
N GLU A 47 -9.51 -13.39 3.79
CA GLU A 47 -8.52 -13.45 4.88
C GLU A 47 -7.30 -12.60 4.54
N LYS A 48 -6.79 -12.74 3.30
CA LYS A 48 -5.64 -11.98 2.86
C LYS A 48 -5.96 -10.49 2.72
N ILE A 49 -7.15 -10.14 2.26
CA ILE A 49 -7.64 -8.75 2.22
C ILE A 49 -7.70 -8.17 3.64
N GLY A 50 -8.20 -8.92 4.62
CA GLY A 50 -8.21 -8.51 6.02
C GLY A 50 -6.81 -8.16 6.53
N GLN A 51 -5.82 -9.03 6.27
CA GLN A 51 -4.42 -8.78 6.61
C GLN A 51 -3.83 -7.55 5.89
N MET A 52 -4.25 -7.29 4.64
CA MET A 52 -3.83 -6.11 3.88
C MET A 52 -4.42 -4.82 4.43
N LEU A 53 -5.69 -4.86 4.87
CA LEU A 53 -6.41 -3.74 5.48
C LEU A 53 -5.86 -3.40 6.87
N GLU A 54 -5.53 -4.40 7.68
CA GLU A 54 -4.92 -4.21 9.01
C GLU A 54 -3.60 -3.41 8.94
N ARG A 55 -2.85 -3.59 7.84
CA ARG A 55 -1.57 -2.90 7.58
C ARG A 55 -1.73 -1.73 6.61
N PHE A 56 -2.95 -1.28 6.35
CA PHE A 56 -3.19 -0.16 5.44
C PHE A 56 -2.99 1.15 6.19
N GLU A 57 -2.00 1.93 5.77
CA GLU A 57 -1.64 3.19 6.42
C GLU A 57 -2.31 4.38 5.73
N LEU A 58 -2.93 5.27 6.52
CA LEU A 58 -3.54 6.52 6.09
C LEU A 58 -3.28 7.65 7.11
N PRO A 59 -3.22 8.93 6.67
CA PRO A 59 -3.19 9.39 5.28
C PRO A 59 -1.84 9.10 4.60
N MET A 60 -1.81 9.05 3.26
CA MET A 60 -0.56 8.95 2.49
C MET A 60 -0.10 10.32 2.00
N SER A 61 1.20 10.60 2.17
CA SER A 61 1.84 11.82 1.67
C SER A 61 3.29 11.55 1.25
N LEU A 62 3.87 12.49 0.51
CA LEU A 62 5.26 12.40 0.07
C LEU A 62 6.21 12.30 1.27
N ASP A 63 6.01 13.14 2.29
CA ASP A 63 6.82 13.14 3.51
C ASP A 63 6.74 11.82 4.26
N ILE A 64 5.53 11.25 4.41
CA ILE A 64 5.34 9.96 5.07
C ILE A 64 6.10 8.86 4.33
N VAL A 65 5.96 8.82 3.00
CA VAL A 65 6.66 7.83 2.16
C VAL A 65 8.18 8.00 2.22
N MET A 66 8.69 9.23 2.11
CA MET A 66 10.14 9.48 2.10
C MET A 66 10.80 9.23 3.46
N ASN A 67 10.07 9.41 4.57
CA ASN A 67 10.57 9.14 5.92
C ASN A 67 10.34 7.68 6.39
N SER A 68 9.51 6.91 5.69
CA SER A 68 9.22 5.52 6.04
C SER A 68 10.46 4.60 6.00
N GLN A 69 10.42 3.52 6.78
CA GLN A 69 11.49 2.52 6.87
C GLN A 69 10.91 1.12 6.61
N GLU A 70 11.63 0.31 5.84
CA GLU A 70 11.26 -1.10 5.69
C GLU A 70 11.44 -1.82 7.03
N PRO A 71 10.42 -2.56 7.51
CA PRO A 71 10.55 -3.32 8.74
C PRO A 71 11.60 -4.42 8.57
N PHE A 72 12.36 -4.69 9.64
CA PHE A 72 13.34 -5.78 9.62
C PHE A 72 12.66 -7.12 9.29
N ARG A 73 13.08 -7.73 8.18
CA ARG A 73 12.66 -9.07 7.78
C ARG A 73 13.84 -10.01 8.04
N PRO A 74 13.78 -10.87 9.07
CA PRO A 74 14.81 -11.88 9.24
C PRO A 74 14.83 -12.75 7.98
N THR A 75 16.00 -12.84 7.34
CA THR A 75 16.21 -13.72 6.21
C THR A 75 15.89 -15.15 6.66
N ARG A 76 14.83 -15.73 6.10
CA ARG A 76 14.67 -17.18 6.16
C ARG A 76 15.78 -17.76 5.28
N HIS A 77 16.90 -18.12 5.90
CA HIS A 77 17.90 -18.95 5.25
C HIS A 77 17.24 -20.31 4.92
N PRO A 78 17.51 -20.87 3.72
CA PRO A 78 16.96 -22.14 3.28
C PRO A 78 17.40 -23.31 4.15
#